data_AF-A0A849FFJ8-F1
#
_entry.id   AF-A0A849FFJ8-F1
#
_cell.length_a   1.000
_cell.length_b   1.000
_cell.length_c   1.000
_cell.angle_alpha   90.00
_cell.angle_beta   90.00
_cell.angle_gamma   90.00
#
_symmetry.space_group_name_H-M   'P 1'
#
loop_
_entity.id
_entity.type
_entity.pdbx_description
1 polymer ?
#
loop_
_entity_poly.entity_id
_entity_poly.type
_entity_poly.pdbx_seq_one_letter_code
_entity_poly.pdbx_strand_id
1 'polypeptide(L)'
;RFLVLHKELDADDGELTRTRKVRRRIIEEKFADLIAALYDGSPSVSTVTEVTYEDGRKGSIKATLELRDAAVQAVSPAKVAAE
;
A
#
# COMPACT_ATOMS: atom_id res chain seq x y z
N ARG A 1 9.35 -0.94 -7.01
CA ARG A 1 9.13 0.29 -6.22
C ARG A 1 8.12 0.01 -5.12
N PHE A 2 8.27 0.65 -3.98
CA PHE A 2 7.33 0.55 -2.86
C PHE A 2 7.31 1.87 -2.08
N LEU A 3 6.30 2.02 -1.24
CA LEU A 3 6.21 3.05 -0.21
C LEU A 3 5.63 2.41 1.05
N VAL A 4 5.77 3.08 2.19
CA VAL A 4 5.16 2.66 3.45
C VAL A 4 3.95 3.55 3.70
N LEU A 5 2.78 2.95 3.92
CA LEU A 5 1.57 3.70 4.22
C LEU A 5 1.70 4.38 5.59
N HIS A 6 1.19 5.61 5.69
CA HIS A 6 1.18 6.38 6.95
C HIS A 6 0.02 5.96 7.89
N LYS A 7 -0.73 4.93 7.50
CA LYS A 7 -1.84 4.32 8.23
C LYS A 7 -1.86 2.81 7.90
N GLU A 8 -2.25 1.99 8.87
CA GLU A 8 -2.53 0.57 8.64
C GLU A 8 -3.88 0.37 7.95
N LEU A 9 -3.98 -0.65 7.08
CA LEU A 9 -5.24 -0.97 6.42
C LEU A 9 -6.24 -1.57 7.42
N ASP A 10 -7.48 -1.07 7.39
CA ASP A 10 -8.50 -1.46 8.36
C ASP A 10 -9.66 -2.25 7.72
N ALA A 11 -10.15 -3.26 8.42
CA ALA A 11 -11.34 -4.02 8.01
C ALA A 11 -12.64 -3.21 8.19
N ASP A 12 -12.69 -2.32 9.18
CA ASP A 12 -13.86 -1.48 9.45
C ASP A 12 -14.00 -0.35 8.41
N ASP A 13 -12.88 0.08 7.83
CA ASP A 13 -12.84 1.00 6.69
C ASP A 13 -13.05 0.30 5.33
N GLY A 14 -13.27 -1.02 5.32
CA GLY A 14 -13.52 -1.81 4.13
C GLY A 14 -12.28 -2.03 3.25
N GLU A 15 -11.08 -1.74 3.75
CA GLU A 15 -9.81 -1.91 3.04
C GLU A 15 -9.35 -3.37 3.08
N LEU A 16 -9.65 -4.06 4.19
CA LEU A 16 -9.42 -5.49 4.38
C LEU A 16 -10.71 -6.27 4.67
N THR A 17 -10.65 -7.60 4.56
CA THR A 17 -11.58 -8.48 5.28
C THR A 17 -11.13 -8.61 6.73
N ARG A 18 -12.03 -9.05 7.64
CA ARG A 18 -11.66 -9.38 9.03
C ARG A 18 -10.56 -10.45 9.15
N THR A 19 -10.37 -11.25 8.10
CA THR A 19 -9.29 -12.24 7.97
C THR A 19 -8.03 -11.70 7.28
N ARG A 20 -7.90 -10.36 7.15
CA ARG A 20 -6.75 -9.65 6.57
C ARG A 20 -6.51 -9.87 5.07
N LYS A 21 -7.55 -10.22 4.30
CA LYS A 21 -7.46 -10.22 2.83
C LYS A 21 -7.73 -8.82 2.29
N VAL A 22 -6.88 -8.35 1.38
CA VAL A 22 -7.01 -7.03 0.76
C VAL A 22 -8.23 -6.98 -0.18
N ARG A 23 -9.05 -5.93 -0.04
CA ARG A 23 -10.15 -5.63 -0.95
C ARG A 23 -9.69 -4.67 -2.04
N ARG A 24 -9.08 -5.22 -3.10
CA ARG A 24 -8.37 -4.46 -4.15
C ARG A 24 -9.15 -3.27 -4.70
N ARG A 25 -10.43 -3.44 -5.05
CA ARG A 25 -11.27 -2.34 -5.57
C ARG A 25 -11.32 -1.13 -4.64
N ILE A 26 -11.46 -1.35 -3.32
CA ILE A 26 -11.52 -0.26 -2.34
C ILE A 26 -10.15 0.41 -2.20
N ILE A 27 -9.07 -0.36 -2.25
CA ILE A 27 -7.70 0.17 -2.23
C ILE A 27 -7.42 1.02 -3.49
N GLU A 28 -7.83 0.54 -4.66
CA GLU A 28 -7.67 1.25 -5.93
C GLU A 28 -8.40 2.60 -5.92
N GLU A 29 -9.60 2.65 -5.33
CA GLU A 29 -10.38 3.90 -5.21
C GLU A 29 -9.76 4.87 -4.17
N LYS A 30 -9.39 4.38 -2.98
CA LYS A 30 -8.90 5.24 -1.88
C LYS A 30 -7.46 5.73 -2.06
N PHE A 31 -6.61 4.93 -2.69
CA PHE A 31 -5.16 5.20 -2.80
C PHE A 31 -4.72 5.35 -4.26
N ALA A 32 -5.62 5.82 -5.12
CA ALA A 32 -5.37 5.98 -6.56
C ALA A 32 -4.14 6.85 -6.86
N ASP A 33 -3.93 7.91 -6.07
CA ASP A 33 -2.79 8.81 -6.14
C ASP A 33 -1.46 8.10 -5.82
N LEU A 34 -1.43 7.30 -4.76
CA LEU A 34 -0.26 6.51 -4.36
C LEU A 34 0.07 5.44 -5.41
N ILE A 35 -0.96 4.78 -5.95
CA ILE A 35 -0.80 3.78 -6.99
C ILE A 35 -0.27 4.44 -8.28
N ALA A 36 -0.80 5.59 -8.67
CA ALA A 36 -0.30 6.33 -9.82
C ALA A 36 1.18 6.72 -9.66
N ALA A 37 1.56 7.24 -8.49
CA ALA A 37 2.96 7.61 -8.19
C ALA A 37 3.93 6.41 -8.28
N LEU A 38 3.48 5.20 -7.91
CA LEU A 38 4.28 4.00 -8.06
C LEU A 38 4.65 3.72 -9.52
N TYR A 39 3.76 4.05 -10.46
CA TYR A 39 3.94 3.80 -11.89
C TYR A 39 4.51 4.99 -12.68
N ASP A 40 4.30 6.23 -12.24
CA ASP A 40 4.70 7.43 -13.00
C ASP A 40 6.18 7.83 -12.85
N GLY A 41 6.90 7.23 -11.89
CA GLY A 41 8.32 7.52 -11.65
C GLY A 41 8.60 8.56 -10.55
N SER A 42 7.57 9.17 -9.96
CA SER A 42 7.70 10.21 -8.93
C SER A 42 8.49 9.73 -7.70
N PRO A 43 9.42 10.53 -7.13
CA PRO A 43 10.21 10.12 -5.97
C PRO A 43 9.43 10.26 -4.65
N SER A 44 8.38 11.08 -4.63
CA SER A 44 7.49 11.28 -3.49
C SER A 44 6.08 11.65 -3.95
N VAL A 45 5.11 11.46 -3.07
CA VAL A 45 3.70 11.81 -3.29
C VAL A 45 3.10 12.33 -1.99
N SER A 46 2.36 13.43 -2.08
CA SER A 46 1.58 13.97 -0.95
C SER A 46 0.16 13.48 -1.07
N THR A 47 -0.32 12.80 -0.03
CA THR A 47 -1.65 12.21 0.02
C THR A 47 -2.41 12.68 1.25
N VAL A 48 -3.75 12.62 1.15
CA VAL A 48 -4.66 12.89 2.26
C VAL A 48 -5.58 11.68 2.38
N THR A 49 -5.44 10.92 3.47
CA THR A 49 -6.24 9.72 3.69
C THR A 49 -7.28 9.96 4.77
N GLU A 50 -8.52 9.58 4.49
CA GLU A 50 -9.60 9.59 5.48
C GLU A 50 -9.38 8.47 6.51
N VAL A 51 -9.51 8.81 7.79
CA VAL A 51 -9.38 7.88 8.92
C VAL A 51 -10.66 7.91 9.71
N THR A 52 -11.27 6.75 9.90
CA THR A 52 -12.39 6.60 10.83
C THR A 52 -11.83 6.27 12.21
N TYR A 53 -12.12 7.11 13.19
CA TYR A 53 -11.77 6.86 14.59
C TYR A 53 -12.76 5.86 15.22
N GLU A 54 -12.36 5.20 16.30
CA GLU A 54 -13.20 4.24 17.03
C GLU A 54 -14.52 4.85 17.56
N ASP A 55 -14.56 6.17 17.75
CA ASP A 55 -15.76 6.91 18.14
C ASP A 55 -16.72 7.22 16.96
N GLY A 56 -16.39 6.73 15.76
CA GLY A 56 -17.14 6.94 14.52
C GLY A 56 -16.89 8.27 13.83
N ARG A 57 -16.01 9.13 14.37
CA ARG A 57 -15.64 10.38 13.70
C ARG A 57 -14.73 10.10 12.52
N LYS A 58 -14.83 10.96 11.51
CA LYS A 58 -13.93 10.95 10.35
C LYS A 58 -12.92 12.08 10.48
N GLY A 59 -11.64 11.72 10.46
CA GLY A 59 -10.51 12.64 10.32
C GLY A 59 -9.82 12.47 8.98
N SER A 60 -8.82 13.31 8.74
CA SER A 60 -7.89 13.11 7.62
C SER A 60 -6.46 13.23 8.12
N ILE A 61 -5.60 12.34 7.63
CA ILE A 61 -4.16 12.44 7.85
C ILE A 61 -3.53 12.87 6.53
N LYS A 62 -2.69 13.90 6.61
CA LYS A 62 -1.88 14.35 5.48
C LYS A 62 -0.46 13.86 5.67
N ALA A 63 0.10 13.23 4.65
CA ALA A 63 1.47 12.77 4.68
C ALA A 63 2.09 12.89 3.30
N THR A 64 3.38 13.20 3.28
CA THR A 64 4.22 13.04 2.09
C THR A 64 4.97 11.74 2.23
N LEU A 65 4.74 10.81 1.30
CA LEU A 65 5.33 9.49 1.28
C LEU A 65 6.44 9.44 0.24
N GLU A 66 7.55 8.81 0.60
CA GLU A 66 8.66 8.58 -0.32
C GLU A 66 8.49 7.23 -1.03
N LEU A 67 8.79 7.23 -2.32
CA LEU A 67 8.83 6.02 -3.13
C LEU A 67 10.27 5.52 -3.21
N ARG A 68 10.47 4.26 -2.87
CA ARG A 68 11.79 3.62 -2.85
C ARG A 68 11.86 2.45 -3.82
N ASP A 69 13.02 2.31 -4.45
CA ASP A 69 13.35 1.13 -5.24
C ASP A 69 13.86 0.00 -4.33
N ALA A 70 13.54 -1.24 -4.70
CA ALA A 70 14.03 -2.42 -4.01
C ALA A 70 15.19 -3.01 -4.83
N ALA A 71 16.32 -3.27 -4.17
CA ALA A 71 17.42 -4.00 -4.79
C ALA A 71 16.99 -5.43 -5.07
N VAL A 72 17.13 -5.88 -6.32
CA VAL A 72 16.85 -7.26 -6.72
C VAL A 72 18.13 -8.07 -6.58
N GLN A 73 18.07 -9.15 -5.79
CA GLN A 73 19.16 -10.12 -5.70
C GLN A 73 18.88 -11.27 -6.65
N ALA A 74 19.85 -11.63 -7.49
CA ALA A 74 19.73 -12.77 -8.38
C ALA A 74 19.70 -14.07 -7.54
N VAL A 75 18.61 -14.83 -7.68
CA VAL A 75 18.52 -16.15 -7.04
C VAL A 75 19.23 -17.16 -7.93
N SER A 76 20.17 -17.92 -7.37
CA SER A 76 20.77 -19.05 -8.08
C SER A 76 19.70 -20.10 -8.32
N PRO A 77 19.50 -20.60 -9.55
CA PRO A 77 18.54 -21.68 -9.78
C PRO A 77 18.96 -22.89 -8.94
N ALA A 78 18.06 -23.37 -8.08
CA ALA A 78 18.27 -24.60 -7.34
C ALA A 78 18.50 -25.72 -8.36
N LYS A 79 19.60 -26.47 -8.23
CA LYS A 79 19.83 -27.67 -9.05
C LYS A 79 18.71 -28.65 -8.73
N VAL A 80 17.71 -28.72 -9.59
CA VAL A 80 16.71 -29.78 -9.53
C VAL A 80 17.46 -31.06 -9.90
N ALA A 81 17.69 -31.93 -8.92
CA ALA A 81 18.17 -33.27 -9.18
C ALA A 81 17.06 -34.01 -9.96
N ALA A 82 17.37 -34.43 -11.19
CA ALA A 82 16.51 -35.36 -11.92
C ALA A 82 16.69 -36.74 -11.28
N GLU A 83 15.58 -37.37 -10.89
CA GLU A 83 15.48 -38.80 -10.55
C GLU A 83 15.28 -39.63 -11.82
#